data_AF-A0A1G6R387-F1
#
_entry.id   AF-A0A1G6R387-F1
#
_cell.length_a   1.000
_cell.length_b   1.000
_cell.length_c   1.000
_cell.angle_alpha   90.00
_cell.angle_beta   90.00
_cell.angle_gamma   90.00
#
_symmetry.space_group_name_H-M   'P 1'
#
loop_
_entity.id
_entity.type
_entity.pdbx_description
1 polymer ?
#
loop_
_entity_poly.entity_id
_entity_poly.type
_entity_poly.pdbx_seq_one_letter_code
_entity_poly.pdbx_strand_id
1 'polypeptide(L)'
;MNGDQIDKGDLPPSREIPEAVRVRIHDTVLAGIGVERRRRGAVMASAAAAVILALGVVAVARQVGSSADSRTAGAQAPGAAQRVPDVGVDSPLDQARVDDELDRCFAAGVHTGNQGRVPPRDQWQAVFQVGDPRVTVTAVRTPTTPLFCQSTPATATLSQPLSAADGRTAAMMITGEGTVAGVLDPTWEQAMIEITGRAKDKYTGRAQHKDGLFVLLSPVSPSGADITVRPGEDIAALPMPLAAPGWSWSDAPAADRSTDRGRLLGACLERAEEGNGVVDSATWRPGAVAEAEGQRVIMAVNSGGVGACVRHGERTEFSAYLRVPAESTPGKPVLLDVAPTIGARPLLAGTAPSGSRRMSLLLPDGRTAEADIADSTFAVLLPAEMSSGAKGPLVPELGAITVQVFGDGDRLLYEGPVI
;
A
#
# COMPACT_ATOMS: atom_id res chain seq x y z
N MET A 1 32.85 10.69 41.93
CA MET A 1 31.95 9.98 40.99
C MET A 1 32.79 9.65 39.78
N ASN A 2 33.23 8.40 39.71
CA ASN A 2 34.18 7.90 38.72
C ASN A 2 33.45 7.55 37.43
N GLY A 3 34.06 7.93 36.30
CA GLY A 3 33.62 7.54 34.97
C GLY A 3 34.04 6.10 34.68
N ASP A 4 33.14 5.38 34.01
CA ASP A 4 33.40 4.01 33.54
C ASP A 4 33.76 4.06 32.04
N GLN A 5 34.97 3.60 31.76
CA GLN A 5 35.62 3.58 30.47
C GLN A 5 35.45 2.16 29.91
N ILE A 6 34.66 1.98 28.85
CA ILE A 6 34.46 0.66 28.24
C ILE A 6 35.75 0.25 27.51
N ASP A 7 36.30 -0.88 27.97
CA ASP A 7 37.53 -1.50 27.53
C ASP A 7 37.42 -2.01 26.08
N LYS A 8 38.40 -1.65 25.24
CA LYS A 8 38.47 -1.94 23.79
C LYS A 8 39.13 -3.32 23.54
N GLY A 9 38.76 -4.30 24.35
CA GLY A 9 39.54 -5.54 24.53
C GLY A 9 39.09 -6.78 23.77
N ASP A 10 37.92 -6.80 23.10
CA ASP A 10 37.34 -8.07 22.61
C ASP A 10 36.69 -7.98 21.21
N LEU A 11 37.41 -7.43 20.23
CA LEU A 11 37.08 -7.64 18.83
C LEU A 11 38.07 -8.64 18.22
N PRO A 12 37.61 -9.73 17.56
CA PRO A 12 38.50 -10.65 16.88
C PRO A 12 39.27 -9.89 15.79
N PRO A 13 40.56 -10.20 15.58
CA PRO A 13 41.40 -9.46 14.65
C PRO A 13 40.79 -9.52 13.24
N SER A 14 40.73 -8.36 12.58
CA SER A 14 40.34 -8.26 11.17
C SER A 14 41.21 -9.21 10.35
N ARG A 15 40.61 -10.28 9.83
CA ARG A 15 41.28 -11.19 8.90
C ARG A 15 41.15 -10.61 7.50
N GLU A 16 42.27 -10.36 6.84
CA GLU A 16 42.27 -10.05 5.42
C GLU A 16 41.63 -11.20 4.65
N ILE A 17 40.57 -10.86 3.91
CA ILE A 17 39.90 -11.81 3.03
C ILE A 17 40.84 -12.09 1.85
N PRO A 18 41.22 -13.36 1.57
CA PRO A 18 42.09 -13.69 0.46
C PRO A 18 41.52 -13.20 -0.87
N GLU A 19 42.39 -12.72 -1.76
CA GLU A 19 41.98 -12.07 -3.01
C GLU A 19 41.09 -12.95 -3.89
N ALA A 20 41.34 -14.26 -3.91
CA ALA A 20 40.50 -15.22 -4.62
C ALA A 20 39.04 -15.27 -4.12
N VAL A 21 38.81 -14.97 -2.83
CA VAL A 21 37.46 -14.89 -2.25
C VAL A 21 36.80 -13.56 -2.59
N ARG A 22 37.56 -12.45 -2.61
CA ARG A 22 37.05 -11.15 -3.08
C ARG A 22 36.62 -11.18 -4.55
N VAL A 23 37.44 -11.77 -5.41
CA VAL A 23 37.12 -11.94 -6.85
C VAL A 23 35.88 -12.81 -7.03
N ARG A 24 35.76 -13.92 -6.28
CA ARG A 24 34.58 -14.80 -6.38
C ARG A 24 33.29 -14.12 -5.91
N ILE A 25 33.35 -13.31 -4.85
CA ILE A 25 32.19 -12.53 -4.38
C ILE A 25 31.83 -11.45 -5.41
N HIS A 26 32.83 -10.75 -5.96
CA HIS A 26 32.63 -9.74 -6.99
C HIS A 26 32.01 -10.32 -8.27
N ASP A 27 32.49 -11.48 -8.73
CA ASP A 27 31.96 -12.19 -9.90
C ASP A 27 30.54 -12.74 -9.66
N THR A 28 30.26 -13.21 -8.44
CA THR A 28 28.91 -13.69 -8.07
C THR A 28 27.90 -12.52 -8.00
N VAL A 29 28.35 -11.35 -7.55
CA VAL A 29 27.51 -10.14 -7.49
C VAL A 29 27.28 -9.56 -8.89
N LEU A 30 28.31 -9.53 -9.75
CA LEU A 30 28.16 -9.05 -11.12
C LEU A 30 27.35 -10.01 -12.01
N ALA A 31 27.44 -11.32 -11.78
CA ALA A 31 26.58 -12.31 -12.43
C ALA A 31 25.09 -12.15 -12.08
N GLY A 32 24.76 -11.54 -10.93
CA GLY A 32 23.38 -11.20 -10.54
C GLY A 32 22.83 -9.90 -11.14
N ILE A 33 23.67 -9.10 -11.81
CA ILE A 33 23.31 -7.76 -12.33
C ILE A 33 23.37 -7.70 -13.87
N GLY A 34 23.79 -8.79 -14.52
CA GLY A 34 23.89 -8.91 -15.98
C GLY A 34 22.60 -9.36 -16.66
N VAL A 35 21.97 -8.42 -17.36
CA VAL A 35 20.87 -8.55 -18.32
C VAL A 35 20.97 -9.81 -19.21
N GLU A 36 19.97 -10.70 -19.12
CA GLU A 36 19.71 -11.68 -20.18
C GLU A 36 19.17 -10.96 -21.42
N ARG A 37 20.02 -10.82 -22.44
CA ARG A 37 19.61 -10.38 -23.78
C ARG A 37 19.87 -11.49 -24.79
N ARG A 38 18.76 -12.06 -25.29
CA ARG A 38 18.57 -12.75 -26.59
C ARG A 38 19.41 -14.00 -26.90
N ARG A 39 18.71 -15.12 -27.08
CA ARG A 39 18.62 -16.01 -28.29
C ARG A 39 17.99 -17.34 -27.83
N ARG A 40 17.18 -18.09 -28.58
CA ARG A 40 16.48 -18.05 -29.88
C ARG A 40 15.67 -19.35 -29.87
N GLY A 41 14.47 -19.36 -30.47
CA GLY A 41 13.86 -20.62 -30.86
C GLY A 41 14.74 -21.33 -31.90
N ALA A 42 15.01 -22.62 -31.67
CA ALA A 42 15.04 -23.73 -32.64
C ALA A 42 16.02 -24.84 -32.19
N VAL A 43 15.43 -26.02 -31.90
CA VAL A 43 15.82 -27.35 -32.41
C VAL A 43 16.97 -28.11 -31.71
N MET A 44 16.55 -29.21 -31.06
CA MET A 44 17.12 -30.57 -30.98
C MET A 44 18.23 -30.97 -29.98
N ALA A 45 17.95 -32.14 -29.38
CA ALA A 45 18.83 -33.27 -29.03
C ALA A 45 19.54 -33.28 -27.65
N SER A 46 18.89 -34.01 -26.73
CA SER A 46 19.40 -35.13 -25.91
C SER A 46 20.87 -35.16 -25.46
N ALA A 47 21.08 -35.30 -24.14
CA ALA A 47 21.79 -36.46 -23.57
C ALA A 47 21.63 -36.51 -22.03
N ALA A 48 21.46 -37.72 -21.53
CA ALA A 48 21.27 -38.06 -20.12
C ALA A 48 22.57 -37.93 -19.30
N ALA A 49 22.42 -37.62 -18.01
CA ALA A 49 23.29 -38.16 -16.96
C ALA A 49 22.55 -38.10 -15.62
N ALA A 50 22.14 -39.27 -15.13
CA ALA A 50 21.68 -39.47 -13.77
C ALA A 50 22.87 -39.38 -12.81
N VAL A 51 22.71 -38.62 -11.72
CA VAL A 51 23.53 -38.79 -10.52
C VAL A 51 22.60 -38.91 -9.32
N ILE A 52 22.49 -40.15 -8.86
CA ILE A 52 21.91 -40.54 -7.59
C ILE A 52 22.92 -40.16 -6.49
N LEU A 53 22.53 -39.31 -5.54
CA LEU A 53 23.14 -39.30 -4.22
C LEU A 53 22.03 -39.19 -3.16
N ALA A 54 21.72 -40.35 -2.61
CA ALA A 54 20.97 -40.51 -1.37
C ALA A 54 21.89 -40.15 -0.20
N LEU A 55 21.40 -39.36 0.74
CA LEU A 55 21.78 -39.42 2.16
C LEU A 55 20.58 -38.89 2.97
N GLY A 56 19.89 -39.81 3.62
CA GLY A 56 18.83 -39.50 4.58
C GLY A 56 19.41 -39.26 5.97
N VAL A 57 18.77 -38.37 6.71
CA VAL A 57 18.74 -38.40 8.17
C VAL A 57 17.31 -38.09 8.61
N VAL A 58 16.72 -39.02 9.36
CA VAL A 58 15.47 -38.84 10.10
C VAL A 58 15.81 -38.38 11.50
N ALA A 59 15.17 -37.32 11.99
CA ALA A 59 14.98 -37.09 13.42
C ALA A 59 13.66 -36.35 13.67
N VAL A 60 12.80 -36.99 14.45
CA VAL A 60 11.53 -36.52 15.00
C VAL A 60 11.81 -35.87 16.36
N ALA A 61 11.20 -34.70 16.67
CA ALA A 61 10.44 -34.44 17.92
C ALA A 61 10.22 -32.94 18.24
N ARG A 62 8.93 -32.60 18.34
CA ARG A 62 8.20 -31.75 19.32
C ARG A 62 8.94 -30.67 20.16
N GLN A 63 8.45 -29.43 19.97
CA GLN A 63 7.74 -28.55 20.92
C GLN A 63 8.37 -28.13 22.28
N VAL A 64 8.22 -26.82 22.54
CA VAL A 64 8.20 -26.05 23.80
C VAL A 64 9.47 -25.28 24.17
N GLY A 65 9.40 -23.95 24.02
CA GLY A 65 9.68 -23.04 25.15
C GLY A 65 10.91 -22.12 25.09
N SER A 66 10.61 -20.82 25.12
CA SER A 66 11.38 -19.68 25.69
C SER A 66 12.56 -19.06 24.91
N SER A 67 12.27 -17.85 24.41
CA SER A 67 13.03 -16.59 24.50
C SER A 67 14.56 -16.61 24.68
N ALA A 68 15.29 -16.10 23.67
CA ALA A 68 16.08 -14.86 23.73
C ALA A 68 17.09 -14.79 22.56
N ASP A 69 17.13 -13.62 21.91
CA ASP A 69 18.23 -13.02 21.14
C ASP A 69 18.92 -13.83 20.03
N SER A 70 18.69 -13.42 18.77
CA SER A 70 19.74 -12.78 17.97
C SER A 70 19.24 -12.36 16.58
N ARG A 71 19.30 -11.03 16.39
CA ARG A 71 19.46 -10.24 15.17
C ARG A 71 19.86 -11.02 13.91
N THR A 72 18.95 -11.04 12.94
CA THR A 72 19.30 -11.12 11.52
C THR A 72 18.66 -9.92 10.82
N ALA A 73 19.48 -8.94 10.48
CA ALA A 73 19.11 -7.77 9.71
C ALA A 73 18.83 -8.21 8.26
N GLY A 74 17.56 -8.36 7.93
CA GLY A 74 17.05 -8.41 6.56
C GLY A 74 16.28 -7.13 6.28
N ALA A 75 16.50 -6.57 5.09
CA ALA A 75 15.91 -5.33 4.59
C ALA A 75 14.46 -5.11 5.08
N GLN A 76 14.29 -4.12 5.96
CA GLN A 76 12.99 -3.63 6.37
C GLN A 76 12.46 -2.74 5.25
N ALA A 77 11.30 -3.10 4.71
CA ALA A 77 10.49 -2.20 3.90
C ALA A 77 10.21 -0.90 4.69
N PRO A 78 10.17 0.28 4.04
CA PRO A 78 9.76 1.50 4.71
C PRO A 78 8.27 1.41 5.05
N GLY A 79 7.90 1.87 6.26
CA GLY A 79 6.51 1.90 6.72
C GLY A 79 6.14 0.74 7.65
N ALA A 80 6.69 0.72 8.86
CA ALA A 80 6.04 0.04 9.96
C ALA A 80 4.79 0.85 10.37
N ALA A 81 3.73 0.74 9.57
CA ALA A 81 2.40 1.13 10.00
C ALA A 81 2.09 0.38 11.30
N GLN A 82 1.60 1.10 12.30
CA GLN A 82 1.07 0.51 13.52
C GLN A 82 0.05 -0.56 13.09
N ARG A 83 0.34 -1.84 13.42
CA ARG A 83 -0.45 -2.99 12.95
C ARG A 83 -1.87 -2.90 13.53
N VAL A 84 -2.79 -2.31 12.78
CA VAL A 84 -4.19 -2.72 12.89
C VAL A 84 -4.20 -4.22 12.54
N PRO A 85 -4.84 -5.09 13.34
CA PRO A 85 -4.92 -6.50 13.02
C PRO A 85 -5.51 -6.64 11.62
N ASP A 86 -4.80 -7.33 10.73
CA ASP A 86 -5.37 -7.80 9.48
C ASP A 86 -6.62 -8.61 9.84
N VAL A 87 -7.78 -8.21 9.32
CA VAL A 87 -9.02 -8.93 9.59
C VAL A 87 -9.06 -10.07 8.60
N GLY A 88 -8.91 -11.29 9.11
CA GLY A 88 -8.95 -12.51 8.31
C GLY A 88 -10.23 -13.31 8.53
N VAL A 89 -10.44 -14.33 7.68
CA VAL A 89 -11.62 -15.22 7.67
C VAL A 89 -12.05 -15.73 9.06
N ASP A 90 -11.08 -16.06 9.92
CA ASP A 90 -11.31 -16.66 11.23
C ASP A 90 -11.34 -15.63 12.38
N SER A 91 -11.19 -14.35 12.05
CA SER A 91 -11.27 -13.29 13.05
C SER A 91 -12.70 -13.17 13.57
N PRO A 92 -12.92 -13.08 14.90
CA PRO A 92 -14.23 -12.77 15.44
C PRO A 92 -14.78 -11.50 14.80
N LEU A 93 -16.00 -11.58 14.29
CA LEU A 93 -16.69 -10.44 13.72
C LEU A 93 -17.13 -9.49 14.84
N ASP A 94 -16.68 -8.24 14.76
CA ASP A 94 -17.26 -7.13 15.53
C ASP A 94 -18.62 -6.80 14.94
N GLN A 95 -19.68 -7.36 15.52
CA GLN A 95 -21.03 -7.30 14.97
C GLN A 95 -21.53 -5.86 14.79
N ALA A 96 -21.22 -4.96 15.73
CA ALA A 96 -21.66 -3.57 15.61
C ALA A 96 -21.00 -2.88 14.40
N ARG A 97 -19.69 -3.06 14.23
CA ARG A 97 -18.96 -2.52 13.08
C ARG A 97 -19.43 -3.13 11.76
N VAL A 98 -19.66 -4.45 11.74
CA VAL A 98 -20.20 -5.16 10.59
C VAL A 98 -21.57 -4.61 10.21
N ASP A 99 -22.46 -4.41 11.18
CA ASP A 99 -23.81 -3.90 10.90
C ASP A 99 -23.79 -2.49 10.31
N ASP A 100 -22.96 -1.59 10.85
CA ASP A 100 -22.76 -0.24 10.31
C ASP A 100 -22.25 -0.28 8.86
N GLU A 101 -21.27 -1.15 8.57
CA GLU A 101 -20.72 -1.31 7.21
C GLU A 101 -21.77 -1.86 6.23
N LEU A 102 -22.54 -2.86 6.64
CA LEU A 102 -23.60 -3.45 5.82
C LEU A 102 -24.74 -2.46 5.56
N ASP A 103 -25.08 -1.61 6.54
CA ASP A 103 -26.09 -0.57 6.36
C ASP A 103 -25.63 0.49 5.34
N ARG A 104 -24.35 0.87 5.35
CA ARG A 104 -23.77 1.76 4.33
C ARG A 104 -23.85 1.14 2.93
N CYS A 105 -23.54 -0.16 2.80
CA CYS A 105 -23.66 -0.85 1.52
C CYS A 105 -25.11 -1.02 1.04
N PHE A 106 -26.05 -1.28 1.95
CA PHE A 106 -27.48 -1.28 1.63
C PHE A 106 -27.92 0.09 1.13
N ALA A 107 -27.52 1.17 1.82
CA ALA A 107 -27.78 2.54 1.40
C ALA A 107 -27.17 2.84 0.02
N ALA A 108 -25.98 2.35 -0.30
CA ALA A 108 -25.38 2.50 -1.64
C ALA A 108 -26.25 1.87 -2.75
N GLY A 109 -26.79 0.68 -2.51
CA GLY A 109 -27.76 0.05 -3.42
C GLY A 109 -29.04 0.89 -3.60
N VAL A 110 -29.54 1.52 -2.53
CA VAL A 110 -30.72 2.38 -2.58
C VAL A 110 -30.43 3.71 -3.29
N HIS A 111 -29.35 4.40 -2.94
CA HIS A 111 -28.95 5.69 -3.51
C HIS A 111 -28.68 5.63 -5.01
N THR A 112 -28.24 4.47 -5.50
CA THR A 112 -28.03 4.21 -6.93
C THR A 112 -29.32 3.81 -7.67
N GLY A 113 -30.48 3.82 -6.99
CA GLY A 113 -31.78 3.52 -7.58
C GLY A 113 -32.10 2.02 -7.69
N ASN A 114 -31.33 1.15 -7.03
CA ASN A 114 -31.45 -0.30 -7.16
C ASN A 114 -32.25 -0.97 -6.04
N GLN A 115 -33.05 -0.23 -5.27
CA GLN A 115 -33.81 -0.74 -4.12
C GLN A 115 -34.62 -2.02 -4.41
N GLY A 116 -35.19 -2.16 -5.62
CA GLY A 116 -35.97 -3.34 -6.00
C GLY A 116 -35.14 -4.58 -6.38
N ARG A 117 -33.82 -4.43 -6.48
CA ARG A 117 -32.85 -5.50 -6.80
C ARG A 117 -31.98 -5.88 -5.61
N VAL A 118 -31.98 -5.06 -4.56
CA VAL A 118 -31.22 -5.29 -3.33
C VAL A 118 -32.08 -6.17 -2.39
N PRO A 119 -31.59 -7.34 -1.94
CA PRO A 119 -32.31 -8.11 -0.94
C PRO A 119 -32.55 -7.30 0.35
N PRO A 120 -33.68 -7.49 1.05
CA PRO A 120 -33.97 -6.79 2.30
C PRO A 120 -32.82 -6.94 3.33
N ARG A 121 -32.42 -5.84 3.97
CA ARG A 121 -31.24 -5.78 4.86
C ARG A 121 -31.33 -6.71 6.07
N ASP A 122 -32.54 -6.99 6.55
CA ASP A 122 -32.82 -7.92 7.65
C ASP A 122 -32.57 -9.40 7.29
N GLN A 123 -32.38 -9.71 6.01
CA GLN A 123 -32.06 -11.05 5.52
C GLN A 123 -30.56 -11.28 5.33
N TRP A 124 -29.73 -10.27 5.62
CA TRP A 124 -28.30 -10.34 5.37
C TRP A 124 -27.59 -10.97 6.56
N GLN A 125 -26.80 -12.01 6.28
CA GLN A 125 -25.96 -12.67 7.26
C GLN A 125 -24.49 -12.53 6.86
N ALA A 126 -23.70 -11.82 7.67
CA ALA A 126 -22.26 -11.77 7.48
C ALA A 126 -21.64 -13.15 7.74
N VAL A 127 -20.75 -13.58 6.84
CA VAL A 127 -20.04 -14.88 6.92
C VAL A 127 -18.63 -14.68 7.47
N PHE A 128 -17.90 -13.76 6.86
CA PHE A 128 -16.55 -13.34 7.27
C PHE A 128 -16.22 -11.95 6.71
N GLN A 129 -15.14 -11.37 7.23
CA GLN A 129 -14.57 -10.13 6.75
C GLN A 129 -13.11 -10.34 6.35
N VAL A 130 -12.70 -9.62 5.30
CA VAL A 130 -11.30 -9.46 4.91
C VAL A 130 -11.03 -7.98 4.77
N GLY A 131 -10.00 -7.47 5.43
CA GLY A 131 -9.76 -6.03 5.38
C GLY A 131 -8.38 -5.60 5.85
N ASP A 132 -7.92 -4.51 5.25
CA ASP A 132 -6.79 -3.71 5.73
C ASP A 132 -7.32 -2.33 6.19
N PRO A 133 -6.46 -1.42 6.70
CA PRO A 133 -6.92 -0.10 7.13
C PRO A 133 -7.61 0.76 6.05
N ARG A 134 -7.43 0.46 4.76
CA ARG A 134 -7.99 1.19 3.61
C ARG A 134 -9.31 0.61 3.13
N VAL A 135 -9.43 -0.71 3.13
CA VAL A 135 -10.57 -1.42 2.54
C VAL A 135 -10.98 -2.56 3.44
N THR A 136 -12.28 -2.67 3.74
CA THR A 136 -12.87 -3.87 4.36
C THR A 136 -13.92 -4.43 3.43
N VAL A 137 -13.92 -5.75 3.27
CA VAL A 137 -14.88 -6.49 2.46
C VAL A 137 -15.57 -7.52 3.33
N THR A 138 -16.89 -7.42 3.42
CA THR A 138 -17.75 -8.36 4.13
C THR A 138 -18.43 -9.28 3.13
N ALA A 139 -18.22 -10.59 3.28
CA ALA A 139 -18.96 -11.60 2.55
C ALA A 139 -20.30 -11.86 3.24
N VAL A 140 -21.40 -11.81 2.48
CA VAL A 140 -22.77 -11.86 2.99
C VAL A 140 -23.54 -12.98 2.31
N ARG A 141 -24.31 -13.73 3.09
CA ARG A 141 -25.33 -14.66 2.59
C ARG A 141 -26.70 -14.02 2.75
N THR A 142 -27.54 -14.18 1.73
CA THR A 142 -28.98 -13.95 1.79
C THR A 142 -29.70 -15.27 1.44
N PRO A 143 -31.03 -15.36 1.64
CA PRO A 143 -31.78 -16.57 1.28
C PRO A 143 -31.70 -16.96 -0.20
N THR A 144 -31.44 -16.00 -1.10
CA THR A 144 -31.50 -16.23 -2.54
C THR A 144 -30.12 -16.22 -3.20
N THR A 145 -29.22 -15.34 -2.78
CA THR A 145 -27.90 -15.15 -3.41
C THR A 145 -26.87 -14.61 -2.42
N PRO A 146 -25.57 -14.93 -2.58
CA PRO A 146 -24.53 -14.23 -1.85
C PRO A 146 -24.38 -12.78 -2.34
N LEU A 147 -23.82 -11.93 -1.48
CA LEU A 147 -23.47 -10.54 -1.76
C LEU A 147 -22.12 -10.22 -1.11
N PHE A 148 -21.46 -9.18 -1.60
CA PHE A 148 -20.25 -8.61 -1.02
C PHE A 148 -20.47 -7.13 -0.76
N CYS A 149 -20.10 -6.68 0.43
CA CYS A 149 -20.09 -5.28 0.81
C CYS A 149 -18.63 -4.85 0.98
N GLN A 150 -18.15 -3.93 0.14
CA GLN A 150 -16.88 -3.25 0.34
C GLN A 150 -17.13 -1.90 0.99
N SER A 151 -16.39 -1.60 2.04
CA SER A 151 -16.37 -0.30 2.70
C SER A 151 -14.95 0.26 2.71
N THR A 152 -14.87 1.57 2.48
CA THR A 152 -13.67 2.39 2.63
C THR A 152 -14.01 3.56 3.57
N PRO A 153 -13.04 4.43 3.93
CA PRO A 153 -13.33 5.61 4.74
C PRO A 153 -14.42 6.52 4.18
N ALA A 154 -14.59 6.60 2.85
CA ALA A 154 -15.57 7.49 2.24
C ALA A 154 -16.62 6.81 1.35
N THR A 155 -16.37 5.58 0.90
CA THR A 155 -17.19 4.89 -0.10
C THR A 155 -17.72 3.57 0.42
N ALA A 156 -18.94 3.21 0.02
CA ALA A 156 -19.49 1.88 0.17
C ALA A 156 -19.90 1.34 -1.20
N THR A 157 -19.57 0.07 -1.45
CA THR A 157 -19.87 -0.63 -2.70
C THR A 157 -20.54 -1.95 -2.41
N LEU A 158 -21.73 -2.16 -2.97
CA LEU A 158 -22.46 -3.42 -2.90
C LEU A 158 -22.33 -4.19 -4.22
N SER A 159 -21.95 -5.47 -4.17
CA SER A 159 -21.97 -6.32 -5.37
C SER A 159 -23.39 -6.46 -5.90
N GLN A 160 -23.54 -6.64 -7.21
CA GLN A 160 -24.83 -7.10 -7.74
C GLN A 160 -25.08 -8.56 -7.35
N PRO A 161 -26.34 -8.97 -7.10
CA PRO A 161 -26.69 -10.37 -6.94
C PRO A 161 -26.24 -11.17 -8.16
N LEU A 162 -25.58 -12.30 -7.94
CA LEU A 162 -25.20 -13.19 -9.04
C LEU A 162 -26.44 -13.93 -9.54
N SER A 163 -26.73 -13.87 -10.84
CA SER A 163 -27.63 -14.85 -11.46
C SER A 163 -26.95 -16.21 -11.37
N ALA A 164 -27.50 -17.12 -10.56
CA ALA A 164 -27.00 -18.47 -10.24
C ALA A 164 -25.73 -18.86 -11.02
N ALA A 165 -24.54 -18.70 -10.41
CA ALA A 165 -23.39 -19.43 -10.94
C ALA A 165 -23.69 -20.92 -10.80
N ASP A 166 -23.43 -21.69 -11.85
CA ASP A 166 -23.65 -23.14 -11.92
C ASP A 166 -22.70 -23.93 -10.98
N GLY A 167 -22.50 -23.49 -9.74
CA GLY A 167 -21.53 -24.06 -8.79
C GLY A 167 -20.07 -23.78 -9.14
N ARG A 168 -19.79 -22.98 -10.17
CA ARG A 168 -18.42 -22.67 -10.64
C ARG A 168 -17.85 -21.41 -10.00
N THR A 169 -16.54 -21.38 -9.85
CA THR A 169 -15.80 -20.18 -9.40
C THR A 169 -16.07 -18.98 -10.32
N ALA A 170 -16.51 -17.86 -9.75
CA ALA A 170 -16.77 -16.62 -10.49
C ALA A 170 -16.62 -15.39 -9.59
N ALA A 171 -16.18 -14.27 -10.16
CA ALA A 171 -16.14 -13.00 -9.45
C ALA A 171 -17.54 -12.36 -9.41
N MET A 172 -17.88 -11.76 -8.26
CA MET A 172 -19.10 -10.96 -8.02
C MET A 172 -18.80 -9.50 -7.72
N MET A 173 -17.55 -9.19 -7.36
CA MET A 173 -17.08 -7.85 -7.09
C MET A 173 -15.64 -7.74 -7.54
N ILE A 174 -15.37 -6.74 -8.38
CA ILE A 174 -14.04 -6.30 -8.77
C ILE A 174 -14.03 -4.78 -8.65
N THR A 175 -13.08 -4.22 -7.91
CA THR A 175 -13.05 -2.78 -7.59
C THR A 175 -11.66 -2.18 -7.81
N GLY A 176 -11.59 -0.87 -8.03
CA GLY A 176 -10.30 -0.18 -8.24
C GLY A 176 -9.42 -0.17 -6.99
N GLU A 177 -10.01 -0.39 -5.82
CA GLU A 177 -9.35 -0.41 -4.52
C GLU A 177 -8.59 -1.71 -4.22
N GLY A 178 -8.61 -2.68 -5.14
CA GLY A 178 -7.84 -3.92 -5.00
C GLY A 178 -8.68 -5.17 -4.73
N THR A 179 -10.02 -5.06 -4.68
CA THR A 179 -10.86 -6.20 -4.31
C THR A 179 -11.16 -7.09 -5.51
N VAL A 180 -11.01 -8.40 -5.32
CA VAL A 180 -11.64 -9.44 -6.14
C VAL A 180 -12.37 -10.39 -5.19
N ALA A 181 -13.69 -10.43 -5.25
CA ALA A 181 -14.51 -11.27 -4.39
C ALA A 181 -15.60 -12.00 -5.17
N GLY A 182 -16.01 -13.18 -4.71
CA GLY A 182 -16.95 -14.01 -5.45
C GLY A 182 -17.24 -15.37 -4.85
N VAL A 183 -17.81 -16.26 -5.67
CA VAL A 183 -18.12 -17.63 -5.28
C VAL A 183 -16.97 -18.55 -5.66
N LEU A 184 -16.66 -19.50 -4.79
CA LEU A 184 -15.63 -20.51 -4.99
C LEU A 184 -16.32 -21.85 -5.29
N ASP A 185 -15.84 -22.56 -6.32
CA ASP A 185 -16.25 -23.93 -6.59
C ASP A 185 -16.01 -24.80 -5.33
N PRO A 186 -17.03 -25.52 -4.82
CA PRO A 186 -16.91 -26.27 -3.58
C PRO A 186 -15.93 -27.45 -3.67
N THR A 187 -15.52 -27.84 -4.88
CA THR A 187 -14.48 -28.86 -5.09
C THR A 187 -13.06 -28.29 -4.95
N TRP A 188 -12.91 -26.98 -4.83
CA TRP A 188 -11.62 -26.32 -4.70
C TRP A 188 -11.29 -26.06 -3.24
N GLU A 189 -10.17 -26.59 -2.77
CA GLU A 189 -9.69 -26.32 -1.40
C GLU A 189 -9.12 -24.89 -1.25
N GLN A 190 -8.77 -24.25 -2.37
CA GLN A 190 -8.21 -22.90 -2.41
C GLN A 190 -8.44 -22.27 -3.79
N ALA A 191 -8.32 -20.94 -3.87
CA ALA A 191 -8.19 -20.22 -5.13
C ALA A 191 -6.95 -19.35 -5.12
N MET A 192 -6.06 -19.55 -6.10
CA MET A 192 -4.99 -18.61 -6.40
C MET A 192 -5.48 -17.70 -7.52
N ILE A 193 -5.44 -16.39 -7.29
CA ILE A 193 -5.87 -15.38 -8.26
C ILE A 193 -4.63 -14.63 -8.70
N GLU A 194 -4.44 -14.53 -10.02
CA GLU A 194 -3.39 -13.70 -10.64
C GLU A 194 -4.06 -12.51 -11.34
N ILE A 195 -3.59 -11.31 -11.03
CA ILE A 195 -4.03 -10.04 -11.58
C ILE A 195 -2.86 -9.44 -12.34
N THR A 196 -3.06 -9.16 -13.62
CA THR A 196 -2.12 -8.37 -14.44
C THR A 196 -2.76 -7.01 -14.72
N GLY A 197 -2.26 -5.97 -14.03
CA GLY A 197 -2.78 -4.61 -14.13
C GLY A 197 -2.51 -3.95 -15.49
N ARG A 198 -3.05 -2.75 -15.69
CA ARG A 198 -2.87 -1.99 -16.95
C ARG A 198 -1.42 -1.60 -17.19
N ALA A 199 -0.70 -1.24 -16.12
CA ALA A 199 0.74 -1.00 -16.14
C ALA A 199 1.60 -2.28 -16.29
N LYS A 200 0.97 -3.45 -16.46
CA LYS A 200 1.61 -4.79 -16.59
C LYS A 200 2.29 -5.30 -15.32
N ASP A 201 2.05 -4.64 -14.19
CA ASP A 201 2.37 -5.19 -12.88
C ASP A 201 1.53 -6.43 -12.61
N LYS A 202 2.15 -7.42 -11.98
CA LYS A 202 1.52 -8.71 -11.67
C LYS A 202 1.45 -8.92 -10.17
N TYR A 203 0.31 -9.41 -9.72
CA TYR A 203 0.13 -9.90 -8.37
C TYR A 203 -0.56 -11.26 -8.40
N THR A 204 0.01 -12.22 -7.68
CA THR A 204 -0.62 -13.53 -7.46
C THR A 204 -0.79 -13.73 -5.97
N GLY A 205 -2.02 -13.99 -5.55
CA GLY A 205 -2.36 -14.16 -4.14
C GLY A 205 -3.34 -15.30 -3.93
N ARG A 206 -3.28 -15.90 -2.73
CA ARG A 206 -4.28 -16.86 -2.27
C ARG A 206 -5.50 -16.10 -1.78
N ALA A 207 -6.67 -16.41 -2.33
CA ALA A 207 -7.92 -15.85 -1.85
C ALA A 207 -8.26 -16.41 -0.48
N GLN A 208 -8.71 -15.54 0.41
CA GLN A 208 -9.32 -15.89 1.68
C GLN A 208 -10.74 -16.38 1.43
N HIS A 209 -11.16 -17.51 2.00
CA HIS A 209 -12.47 -18.08 1.69
C HIS A 209 -13.12 -18.81 2.87
N LYS A 210 -14.45 -18.83 2.87
CA LYS A 210 -15.31 -19.58 3.81
C LYS A 210 -16.69 -19.77 3.20
N ASP A 211 -17.31 -20.91 3.48
CA ASP A 211 -18.64 -21.28 3.01
C ASP A 211 -18.85 -21.06 1.50
N GLY A 212 -17.84 -21.42 0.68
CA GLY A 212 -17.89 -21.27 -0.79
C GLY A 212 -17.88 -19.81 -1.28
N LEU A 213 -17.51 -18.84 -0.44
CA LEU A 213 -17.29 -17.45 -0.81
C LEU A 213 -15.81 -17.11 -0.64
N PHE A 214 -15.26 -16.27 -1.51
CA PHE A 214 -13.86 -15.85 -1.45
C PHE A 214 -13.70 -14.33 -1.56
N VAL A 215 -12.61 -13.81 -1.00
CA VAL A 215 -12.12 -12.44 -1.12
C VAL A 215 -10.60 -12.46 -1.29
N LEU A 216 -10.09 -11.71 -2.26
CA LEU A 216 -8.68 -11.33 -2.37
C LEU A 216 -8.59 -9.80 -2.35
N LEU A 217 -7.72 -9.26 -1.50
CA LEU A 217 -7.25 -7.87 -1.58
C LEU A 217 -5.89 -7.86 -2.28
N SER A 218 -5.79 -7.07 -3.34
CA SER A 218 -4.63 -6.97 -4.21
C SER A 218 -3.99 -5.59 -4.11
N PRO A 219 -2.66 -5.48 -4.02
CA PRO A 219 -1.96 -4.20 -4.13
C PRO A 219 -2.00 -3.62 -5.56
N VAL A 220 -2.21 -4.48 -6.57
CA VAL A 220 -2.41 -4.08 -7.98
C VAL A 220 -3.90 -3.89 -8.24
N SER A 221 -4.28 -2.79 -8.88
CA SER A 221 -5.68 -2.51 -9.23
C SER A 221 -6.23 -3.56 -10.21
N PRO A 222 -7.30 -4.30 -9.85
CA PRO A 222 -7.92 -5.27 -10.75
C PRO A 222 -8.89 -4.62 -11.75
N SER A 223 -9.16 -3.32 -11.64
CA SER A 223 -10.07 -2.60 -12.54
C SER A 223 -9.50 -2.48 -13.96
N GLY A 224 -10.11 -3.20 -14.90
CA GLY A 224 -9.62 -3.29 -16.28
C GLY A 224 -8.35 -4.13 -16.42
N ALA A 225 -8.04 -4.97 -15.43
CA ALA A 225 -6.92 -5.91 -15.45
C ALA A 225 -7.30 -7.25 -16.11
N ASP A 226 -6.29 -8.00 -16.54
CA ASP A 226 -6.46 -9.41 -16.88
C ASP A 226 -6.42 -10.22 -15.58
N ILE A 227 -7.50 -10.96 -15.29
CA ILE A 227 -7.63 -11.75 -14.06
C ILE A 227 -7.79 -13.22 -14.40
N THR A 228 -6.96 -14.05 -13.78
CA THR A 228 -7.05 -15.50 -13.88
C THR A 228 -7.15 -16.14 -12.51
N VAL A 229 -7.71 -17.35 -12.47
CA VAL A 229 -7.90 -18.12 -11.25
C VAL A 229 -7.51 -19.57 -11.47
N ARG A 230 -6.94 -20.20 -10.43
CA ARG A 230 -6.59 -21.62 -10.42
C ARG A 230 -6.89 -22.27 -9.05
N PRO A 231 -7.28 -23.55 -9.01
CA PRO A 231 -7.52 -24.31 -7.77
C PRO A 231 -6.25 -24.63 -6.96
N GLY A 232 -5.07 -24.33 -7.49
CA GLY A 232 -3.79 -24.55 -6.84
C GLY A 232 -2.63 -24.12 -7.73
N GLU A 233 -1.43 -24.00 -7.18
CA GLU A 233 -0.26 -23.43 -7.87
C GLU A 233 0.08 -24.17 -9.18
N ASP A 234 0.04 -25.50 -9.15
CA ASP A 234 0.41 -26.39 -10.26
C ASP A 234 -0.71 -26.63 -11.28
N ILE A 235 -1.87 -26.00 -11.10
CA ILE A 235 -3.03 -26.20 -11.99
C ILE A 235 -3.11 -25.04 -12.98
N ALA A 236 -3.47 -25.34 -14.23
CA ALA A 236 -3.61 -24.34 -15.28
C ALA A 236 -4.58 -23.22 -14.87
N ALA A 237 -4.15 -21.98 -15.07
CA ALA A 237 -4.97 -20.81 -14.80
C ALA A 237 -6.09 -20.67 -15.85
N LEU A 238 -7.28 -20.35 -15.39
CA LEU A 238 -8.44 -20.08 -16.22
C LEU A 238 -8.79 -18.59 -16.14
N PRO A 239 -9.30 -17.98 -17.23
CA PRO A 239 -9.85 -16.63 -17.15
C PRO A 239 -10.94 -16.56 -16.09
N MET A 240 -10.90 -15.54 -15.23
CA MET A 240 -11.94 -15.32 -14.24
C MET A 240 -13.19 -14.73 -14.92
N PRO A 241 -14.37 -15.36 -14.79
CA PRO A 241 -15.62 -14.72 -15.20
C PRO A 241 -15.84 -13.43 -14.39
N LEU A 242 -15.92 -12.29 -15.08
CA LEU A 242 -15.98 -10.97 -14.45
C LEU A 242 -17.40 -10.62 -13.99
N ALA A 243 -17.47 -9.88 -12.88
CA ALA A 243 -18.71 -9.38 -12.31
C ALA A 243 -19.30 -8.19 -13.09
N ALA A 244 -20.61 -7.97 -12.95
CA ALA A 244 -21.20 -6.68 -13.26
C ALA A 244 -20.68 -5.61 -12.28
N PRO A 245 -20.58 -4.33 -12.70
CA PRO A 245 -20.15 -3.25 -11.81
C PRO A 245 -21.02 -3.18 -10.54
N GLY A 246 -20.38 -3.07 -9.38
CA GLY A 246 -21.07 -2.88 -8.12
C GLY A 246 -21.84 -1.56 -8.05
N TRP A 247 -22.74 -1.46 -7.07
CA TRP A 247 -23.43 -0.23 -6.73
C TRP A 247 -22.61 0.53 -5.69
N SER A 248 -21.89 1.55 -6.14
CA SER A 248 -21.03 2.38 -5.29
C SER A 248 -21.69 3.71 -4.94
N TRP A 249 -21.52 4.15 -3.70
CA TRP A 249 -21.91 5.47 -3.23
C TRP A 249 -20.87 6.02 -2.26
N SER A 250 -20.62 7.32 -2.33
CA SER A 250 -19.67 8.03 -1.47
C SER A 250 -20.42 8.97 -0.54
N ASP A 251 -20.15 8.82 0.75
CA ASP A 251 -20.65 9.66 1.84
C ASP A 251 -19.93 11.02 1.82
N ALA A 252 -18.76 11.09 1.19
CA ALA A 252 -17.97 12.31 1.03
C ALA A 252 -18.26 13.00 -0.32
N PRO A 253 -18.29 14.35 -0.35
CA PRO A 253 -18.36 15.08 -1.61
C PRO A 253 -17.11 14.87 -2.44
N ALA A 254 -17.27 14.88 -3.77
CA ALA A 254 -16.14 14.88 -4.68
C ALA A 254 -15.27 16.13 -4.45
N ALA A 255 -13.96 15.95 -4.48
CA ALA A 255 -13.03 17.05 -4.39
C ALA A 255 -13.09 17.93 -5.64
N ASP A 256 -12.91 19.24 -5.45
CA ASP A 256 -12.88 20.18 -6.55
C ASP A 256 -11.67 19.94 -7.46
N ARG A 257 -11.95 19.64 -8.73
CA ARG A 257 -10.97 19.45 -9.81
C ARG A 257 -10.88 20.66 -10.74
N SER A 258 -11.59 21.76 -10.45
CA SER A 258 -11.63 22.94 -11.31
C SER A 258 -10.46 23.90 -11.07
N THR A 259 -9.82 23.88 -9.91
CA THR A 259 -8.61 24.67 -9.63
C THR A 259 -7.37 24.09 -10.30
N ASP A 260 -6.32 24.88 -10.51
CA ASP A 260 -5.05 24.40 -11.07
C ASP A 260 -4.51 23.22 -10.26
N ARG A 261 -4.42 23.36 -8.93
CA ARG A 261 -3.95 22.30 -8.02
C ARG A 261 -4.87 21.08 -8.04
N GLY A 262 -6.19 21.29 -8.14
CA GLY A 262 -7.19 20.23 -8.27
C GLY A 262 -7.02 19.43 -9.56
N ARG A 263 -6.77 20.09 -10.70
CA ARG A 263 -6.46 19.44 -11.98
C ARG A 263 -5.15 18.67 -11.91
N LEU A 264 -4.12 19.25 -11.28
CA LEU A 264 -2.82 18.58 -11.11
C LEU A 264 -2.95 17.29 -10.29
N LEU A 265 -3.66 17.34 -9.16
CA LEU A 265 -3.91 16.13 -8.36
C LEU A 265 -4.76 15.12 -9.15
N GLY A 266 -5.84 15.56 -9.80
CA GLY A 266 -6.72 14.69 -10.58
C GLY A 266 -5.97 13.89 -11.65
N ALA A 267 -5.15 14.57 -12.46
CA ALA A 267 -4.33 13.91 -13.47
C ALA A 267 -3.26 12.97 -12.87
N CYS A 268 -2.77 13.30 -11.67
CA CYS A 268 -1.82 12.44 -10.96
C CYS A 268 -2.50 11.15 -10.46
N LEU A 269 -3.69 11.26 -9.86
CA LEU A 269 -4.46 10.12 -9.37
C LEU A 269 -4.90 9.20 -10.52
N GLU A 270 -5.40 9.75 -11.62
CA GLU A 270 -5.80 8.98 -12.80
C GLU A 270 -4.65 8.12 -13.34
N ARG A 271 -3.42 8.68 -13.34
CA ARG A 271 -2.23 7.93 -13.77
C ARG A 271 -1.76 6.91 -12.73
N ALA A 272 -1.87 7.23 -11.44
CA ALA A 272 -1.57 6.27 -10.36
C ALA A 272 -2.49 5.04 -10.43
N GLU A 273 -3.77 5.25 -10.74
CA GLU A 273 -4.76 4.17 -10.89
C GLU A 273 -4.43 3.15 -11.99
N GLU A 274 -3.49 3.45 -12.91
CA GLU A 274 -3.00 2.48 -13.90
C GLU A 274 -2.11 1.38 -13.29
N GLY A 275 -1.38 1.71 -12.22
CA GLY A 275 -0.42 0.82 -11.56
C GLY A 275 -0.87 0.33 -10.18
N ASN A 276 -1.46 1.20 -9.38
CA ASN A 276 -1.89 0.89 -8.02
C ASN A 276 -3.38 1.20 -7.79
N GLY A 277 -4.01 0.54 -6.81
CA GLY A 277 -5.36 0.91 -6.40
C GLY A 277 -5.35 2.21 -5.60
N VAL A 278 -6.11 3.22 -6.06
CA VAL A 278 -6.29 4.49 -5.33
C VAL A 278 -7.65 4.47 -4.62
N VAL A 279 -7.62 4.28 -3.31
CA VAL A 279 -8.84 4.27 -2.49
C VAL A 279 -9.44 5.66 -2.40
N ASP A 280 -10.75 5.76 -2.63
CA ASP A 280 -11.52 7.00 -2.57
C ASP A 280 -10.96 8.14 -3.45
N SER A 281 -10.48 7.81 -4.65
CA SER A 281 -9.76 8.73 -5.56
C SER A 281 -10.49 10.06 -5.81
N ALA A 282 -11.82 10.02 -5.91
CA ALA A 282 -12.66 11.19 -6.12
C ALA A 282 -12.70 12.16 -4.92
N THR A 283 -12.37 11.71 -3.70
CA THR A 283 -12.54 12.48 -2.45
C THR A 283 -11.29 13.26 -2.06
N TRP A 284 -10.13 12.92 -2.62
CA TRP A 284 -8.86 13.54 -2.27
C TRP A 284 -8.78 15.00 -2.69
N ARG A 285 -8.65 15.90 -1.73
CA ARG A 285 -8.43 17.33 -1.98
C ARG A 285 -6.94 17.63 -2.16
N PRO A 286 -6.59 18.60 -3.03
CA PRO A 286 -5.20 18.94 -3.28
C PRO A 286 -4.55 19.72 -2.12
N GLY A 287 -3.40 19.22 -1.66
CA GLY A 287 -2.53 19.83 -0.65
C GLY A 287 -1.27 20.46 -1.25
N ALA A 288 -0.23 20.59 -0.44
CA ALA A 288 1.04 21.20 -0.82
C ALA A 288 1.72 20.49 -2.00
N VAL A 289 2.48 21.24 -2.79
CA VAL A 289 3.13 20.79 -4.02
C VAL A 289 4.61 21.16 -3.97
N ALA A 290 5.46 20.22 -4.40
CA ALA A 290 6.85 20.49 -4.70
C ALA A 290 7.23 19.86 -6.04
N GLU A 291 8.01 20.58 -6.85
CA GLU A 291 8.38 20.18 -8.21
C GLU A 291 9.81 20.58 -8.53
N ALA A 292 10.54 19.67 -9.16
CA ALA A 292 11.87 19.92 -9.72
C ALA A 292 12.12 18.97 -10.89
N GLU A 293 12.73 19.49 -11.96
CA GLU A 293 13.18 18.70 -13.12
C GLU A 293 12.06 17.82 -13.74
N GLY A 294 10.83 18.33 -13.76
CA GLY A 294 9.65 17.61 -14.29
C GLY A 294 9.09 16.52 -13.36
N GLN A 295 9.77 16.21 -12.25
CA GLN A 295 9.27 15.38 -11.17
C GLN A 295 8.45 16.22 -10.18
N ARG A 296 7.43 15.63 -9.57
CA ARG A 296 6.52 16.36 -8.69
C ARG A 296 5.98 15.48 -7.58
N VAL A 297 5.79 16.07 -6.40
CA VAL A 297 4.93 15.56 -5.34
C VAL A 297 3.73 16.49 -5.17
N ILE A 298 2.55 15.90 -4.99
CA ILE A 298 1.31 16.61 -4.63
C ILE A 298 0.75 15.91 -3.41
N MET A 299 0.76 16.60 -2.27
CA MET A 299 0.08 16.14 -1.07
C MET A 299 -1.43 16.14 -1.30
N ALA A 300 -2.15 15.26 -0.61
CA ALA A 300 -3.59 15.13 -0.74
C ALA A 300 -4.22 14.86 0.63
N VAL A 301 -5.46 15.31 0.83
CA VAL A 301 -6.19 15.13 2.10
C VAL A 301 -7.62 14.70 1.84
N ASN A 302 -8.13 13.76 2.63
CA ASN A 302 -9.55 13.42 2.70
C ASN A 302 -9.94 13.05 4.14
N SER A 303 -11.13 12.49 4.34
CA SER A 303 -11.59 12.01 5.66
C SER A 303 -10.79 10.81 6.19
N GLY A 304 -10.17 10.02 5.30
CA GLY A 304 -9.33 8.87 5.65
C GLY A 304 -7.93 9.24 6.10
N GLY A 305 -7.44 10.44 5.78
CA GLY A 305 -6.15 10.96 6.23
C GLY A 305 -5.45 11.81 5.18
N VAL A 306 -4.12 11.64 5.11
CA VAL A 306 -3.24 12.35 4.17
C VAL A 306 -2.67 11.34 3.19
N GLY A 307 -2.48 11.74 1.95
CA GLY A 307 -1.81 10.97 0.91
C GLY A 307 -0.80 11.83 0.17
N ALA A 308 -0.04 11.19 -0.70
CA ALA A 308 0.84 11.90 -1.63
C ALA A 308 0.80 11.20 -2.99
N CYS A 309 0.62 12.00 -4.04
CA CYS A 309 0.81 11.56 -5.40
C CYS A 309 2.19 11.99 -5.88
N VAL A 310 3.02 11.04 -6.27
CA VAL A 310 4.40 11.29 -6.66
C VAL A 310 4.60 10.87 -8.11
N ARG A 311 5.13 11.79 -8.92
CA ARG A 311 5.51 11.53 -10.32
C ARG A 311 7.02 11.54 -10.46
N HIS A 312 7.58 10.39 -10.77
CA HIS A 312 9.00 10.17 -11.08
C HIS A 312 9.17 9.70 -12.53
N GLY A 313 9.46 10.66 -13.42
CA GLY A 313 9.55 10.37 -14.85
C GLY A 313 8.21 9.83 -15.37
N GLU A 314 8.23 8.63 -15.96
CA GLU A 314 7.04 7.99 -16.52
C GLU A 314 6.13 7.33 -15.48
N ARG A 315 6.64 7.08 -14.26
CA ARG A 315 5.88 6.43 -13.19
C ARG A 315 5.18 7.46 -12.31
N THR A 316 3.94 7.15 -11.98
CA THR A 316 3.15 7.89 -11.00
C THR A 316 2.64 6.89 -9.98
N GLU A 317 2.80 7.22 -8.71
CA GLU A 317 2.30 6.42 -7.59
C GLU A 317 1.50 7.31 -6.65
N PHE A 318 0.47 6.73 -6.04
CA PHE A 318 -0.24 7.37 -4.94
C PHE A 318 -0.14 6.51 -3.68
N SER A 319 0.35 7.11 -2.60
CA SER A 319 0.47 6.46 -1.30
C SER A 319 -0.44 7.17 -0.29
N ALA A 320 -1.34 6.43 0.35
CA ALA A 320 -2.18 6.92 1.42
C ALA A 320 -1.54 6.63 2.78
N TYR A 321 -1.32 7.66 3.59
CA TYR A 321 -0.84 7.61 4.96
C TYR A 321 -2.07 7.66 5.88
N LEU A 322 -2.75 6.52 5.99
CA LEU A 322 -3.92 6.40 6.84
C LEU A 322 -3.53 6.58 8.30
N ARG A 323 -4.16 7.56 8.95
CA ARG A 323 -3.90 7.99 10.33
C ARG A 323 -2.42 8.34 10.55
N VAL A 324 -2.11 9.64 10.48
CA VAL A 324 -0.88 10.16 11.11
C VAL A 324 -0.84 9.62 12.55
N PRO A 325 0.27 9.01 13.01
CA PRO A 325 0.32 8.31 14.29
C PRO A 325 -0.33 9.14 15.40
N ALA A 326 -1.06 8.49 16.32
CA ALA A 326 -1.64 9.15 17.50
C ALA A 326 -0.60 9.85 18.39
N GLU A 327 0.69 9.55 18.17
CA GLU A 327 1.84 10.22 18.77
C GLU A 327 2.15 11.60 18.15
N SER A 328 1.50 11.95 17.03
CA SER A 328 1.54 13.31 16.50
C SER A 328 0.93 14.25 17.53
N THR A 329 1.79 15.03 18.20
CA THR A 329 1.32 16.04 19.14
C THR A 329 0.42 17.00 18.36
N PRO A 330 -0.84 17.19 18.75
CA PRO A 330 -1.72 18.14 18.08
C PRO A 330 -1.03 19.50 17.93
N GLY A 331 -1.02 20.05 16.71
CA GLY A 331 -0.42 21.35 16.42
C GLY A 331 1.07 21.35 16.09
N LYS A 332 1.68 20.20 15.77
CA LYS A 332 3.06 20.12 15.25
C LYS A 332 3.11 19.58 13.82
N PRO A 333 4.07 20.04 12.98
CA PRO A 333 4.34 19.42 11.69
C PRO A 333 4.86 17.99 11.85
N VAL A 334 4.38 17.07 11.01
CA VAL A 334 4.83 15.67 10.98
C VAL A 334 5.35 15.35 9.59
N LEU A 335 6.56 14.83 9.52
CA LEU A 335 7.16 14.36 8.28
C LEU A 335 6.53 13.03 7.86
N LEU A 336 6.19 12.90 6.58
CA LEU A 336 5.73 11.66 5.99
C LEU A 336 6.83 11.11 5.08
N ASP A 337 6.98 9.79 5.04
CA ASP A 337 7.92 9.10 4.17
C ASP A 337 7.40 9.05 2.73
N VAL A 338 7.28 10.23 2.10
CA VAL A 338 6.65 10.41 0.79
C VAL A 338 7.58 10.04 -0.35
N ALA A 339 8.73 10.69 -0.39
CA ALA A 339 9.83 10.42 -1.30
C ALA A 339 11.07 11.09 -0.73
N PRO A 340 12.26 10.48 -0.82
CA PRO A 340 13.47 11.09 -0.29
C PRO A 340 13.92 12.30 -1.12
N THR A 341 13.60 12.32 -2.43
CA THR A 341 14.04 13.36 -3.35
C THR A 341 13.04 13.62 -4.47
N ILE A 342 13.02 14.84 -5.01
CA ILE A 342 12.36 15.21 -6.26
C ILE A 342 13.35 16.01 -7.10
N GLY A 343 13.61 15.59 -8.34
CA GLY A 343 14.57 16.25 -9.23
C GLY A 343 15.96 16.35 -8.61
N ALA A 344 16.46 15.25 -8.04
CA ALA A 344 17.72 15.14 -7.30
C ALA A 344 17.87 16.05 -6.06
N ARG A 345 16.80 16.74 -5.63
CA ARG A 345 16.80 17.58 -4.42
C ARG A 345 16.10 16.86 -3.26
N PRO A 346 16.60 16.96 -2.02
CA PRO A 346 15.92 16.37 -0.88
C PRO A 346 14.54 16.99 -0.68
N LEU A 347 13.54 16.15 -0.42
CA LEU A 347 12.17 16.57 -0.17
C LEU A 347 11.86 16.40 1.31
N LEU A 348 11.24 17.42 1.91
CA LEU A 348 10.48 17.25 3.15
C LEU A 348 9.01 17.53 2.83
N ALA A 349 8.14 16.57 3.14
CA ALA A 349 6.71 16.71 2.93
C ALA A 349 5.92 16.00 4.03
N GLY A 350 4.76 16.55 4.38
CA GLY A 350 4.00 16.01 5.49
C GLY A 350 2.79 16.84 5.88
N THR A 351 2.38 16.72 7.14
CA THR A 351 1.26 17.50 7.69
C THR A 351 1.74 18.74 8.41
N ALA A 352 0.92 19.78 8.38
CA ALA A 352 1.12 21.03 9.08
C ALA A 352 -0.03 21.25 10.08
N PRO A 353 0.17 22.06 11.13
CA PRO A 353 -0.90 22.46 12.04
C PRO A 353 -2.14 23.01 11.31
N SER A 354 -3.33 22.75 11.83
CA SER A 354 -4.56 23.31 11.28
C SER A 354 -4.51 24.84 11.28
N GLY A 355 -4.90 25.47 10.17
CA GLY A 355 -4.88 26.93 10.03
C GLY A 355 -3.51 27.51 9.65
N SER A 356 -2.53 26.67 9.29
CA SER A 356 -1.24 27.10 8.74
C SER A 356 -1.43 27.86 7.43
N ARG A 357 -0.70 28.97 7.28
CA ARG A 357 -0.67 29.83 6.09
C ARG A 357 0.72 29.96 5.49
N ARG A 358 1.76 29.88 6.31
CA ARG A 358 3.16 29.99 5.90
C ARG A 358 4.04 29.12 6.78
N MET A 359 5.10 28.57 6.20
CA MET A 359 6.05 27.71 6.88
C MET A 359 7.43 27.95 6.30
N SER A 360 8.33 28.31 7.19
CA SER A 360 9.74 28.54 6.88
C SER A 360 10.59 27.53 7.62
N LEU A 361 11.65 27.06 6.98
CA LEU A 361 12.61 26.13 7.54
C LEU A 361 13.94 26.85 7.66
N LEU A 362 14.47 26.97 8.87
CA LEU A 362 15.83 27.38 9.14
C LEU A 362 16.74 26.16 9.08
N LEU A 363 17.63 26.16 8.09
CA LEU A 363 18.57 25.08 7.82
C LEU A 363 19.81 25.19 8.71
N PRO A 364 20.55 24.08 8.96
CA PRO A 364 21.75 24.09 9.80
C PRO A 364 22.85 25.05 9.34
N ASP A 365 22.88 25.41 8.05
CA ASP A 365 23.83 26.36 7.47
C ASP A 365 23.35 27.83 7.56
N GLY A 366 22.24 28.08 8.25
CA GLY A 366 21.64 29.40 8.42
C GLY A 366 20.78 29.88 7.25
N ARG A 367 20.69 29.13 6.14
CA ARG A 367 19.77 29.45 5.04
C ARG A 367 18.33 29.17 5.45
N THR A 368 17.38 29.86 4.82
CA THR A 368 15.95 29.61 4.98
C THR A 368 15.36 28.99 3.71
N ALA A 369 14.44 28.06 3.87
CA ALA A 369 13.62 27.52 2.78
C ALA A 369 12.13 27.72 3.11
N GLU A 370 11.36 28.26 2.17
CA GLU A 370 9.91 28.37 2.30
C GLU A 370 9.23 27.11 1.76
N ALA A 371 8.30 26.56 2.53
CA ALA A 371 7.47 25.44 2.10
C ALA A 371 6.20 25.92 1.40
N ASP A 372 5.73 25.17 0.40
CA ASP A 372 4.34 25.29 -0.02
C ASP A 372 3.45 24.71 1.08
N ILE A 373 2.33 25.38 1.39
CA ILE A 373 1.31 24.89 2.32
C ILE A 373 -0.06 24.95 1.65
N ALA A 374 -0.79 23.84 1.75
CA ALA A 374 -2.22 23.79 1.45
C ALA A 374 -2.90 22.66 2.20
N ASP A 375 -4.17 22.86 2.58
CA ASP A 375 -5.03 21.90 3.29
C ASP A 375 -4.34 21.21 4.49
N SER A 376 -3.60 21.97 5.30
CA SER A 376 -2.84 21.45 6.46
C SER A 376 -1.77 20.41 6.09
N THR A 377 -1.20 20.53 4.89
CA THR A 377 -0.01 19.79 4.44
C THR A 377 1.08 20.76 4.02
N PHE A 378 2.34 20.31 4.03
CA PHE A 378 3.47 21.07 3.54
C PHE A 378 4.35 20.23 2.61
N ALA A 379 5.07 20.91 1.71
CA ALA A 379 6.10 20.31 0.87
C ALA A 379 7.20 21.34 0.59
N VAL A 380 8.47 20.95 0.73
CA VAL A 380 9.62 21.80 0.50
C VAL A 380 10.79 21.02 -0.08
N LEU A 381 11.43 21.61 -1.09
CA LEU A 381 12.68 21.11 -1.64
C LEU A 381 13.85 21.81 -0.99
N LEU A 382 14.74 21.02 -0.40
CA LEU A 382 15.98 21.53 0.16
C LEU A 382 17.00 21.80 -0.97
N PRO A 383 18.05 22.61 -0.70
CA PRO A 383 19.13 22.82 -1.66
C PRO A 383 19.82 21.51 -2.05
N ALA A 384 20.22 21.39 -3.32
CA ALA A 384 20.82 20.15 -3.86
C ALA A 384 22.15 19.78 -3.18
N GLU A 385 22.86 20.76 -2.61
CA GLU A 385 24.10 20.52 -1.88
C GLU A 385 23.88 19.73 -0.57
N MET A 386 22.65 19.68 -0.07
CA MET A 386 22.27 18.90 1.11
C MET A 386 22.01 17.42 0.80
N SER A 387 22.07 17.02 -0.46
CA SER A 387 21.99 15.61 -0.90
C SER A 387 23.34 14.92 -0.71
N SER A 388 23.81 14.73 0.52
CA SER A 388 25.15 14.14 0.72
C SER A 388 25.17 12.62 0.46
N GLY A 389 25.65 12.23 -0.73
CA GLY A 389 26.60 11.14 -1.00
C GLY A 389 26.25 9.67 -0.71
N ALA A 390 26.16 8.85 -1.77
CA ALA A 390 26.50 7.41 -1.94
C ALA A 390 26.13 6.32 -0.88
N LYS A 391 25.54 6.66 0.26
CA LYS A 391 25.04 5.69 1.28
C LYS A 391 23.70 6.16 1.84
N GLY A 392 22.67 6.14 1.00
CA GLY A 392 21.28 6.40 1.41
C GLY A 392 21.00 7.86 1.81
N PRO A 393 19.72 8.22 2.01
CA PRO A 393 19.34 9.57 2.37
C PRO A 393 19.73 9.86 3.83
N LEU A 394 20.90 10.45 4.04
CA LEU A 394 21.10 11.30 5.20
C LEU A 394 20.44 12.63 4.85
N VAL A 395 19.12 12.71 5.08
CA VAL A 395 18.50 14.01 5.36
C VAL A 395 19.38 14.63 6.46
N PRO A 396 19.82 15.91 6.37
CA PRO A 396 20.53 16.55 7.47
C PRO A 396 19.78 16.24 8.76
N GLU A 397 20.49 15.89 9.85
CA GLU A 397 19.87 15.45 11.12
C GLU A 397 18.57 16.22 11.32
N LEU A 398 17.41 15.58 11.16
CA LEU A 398 16.13 16.30 11.05
C LEU A 398 15.89 17.22 12.26
N GLY A 399 16.47 16.87 13.41
CA GLY A 399 16.48 17.70 14.63
C GLY A 399 17.28 19.00 14.54
N ALA A 400 18.12 19.19 13.53
CA ALA A 400 18.89 20.42 13.28
C ALA A 400 18.15 21.41 12.35
N ILE A 401 17.04 20.99 11.72
CA ILE A 401 16.16 21.89 10.97
C ILE A 401 15.12 22.45 11.93
N THR A 402 15.05 23.77 12.08
CA THR A 402 13.98 24.43 12.84
C THR A 402 12.90 24.90 11.88
N VAL A 403 11.66 24.48 12.14
CA VAL A 403 10.47 24.88 11.41
C VAL A 403 9.76 25.98 12.17
N GLN A 404 9.37 27.04 11.47
CA GLN A 404 8.43 28.05 11.96
C GLN A 404 7.16 28.00 11.13
N VAL A 405 6.01 27.83 11.79
CA VAL A 405 4.70 27.77 11.14
C VAL A 405 3.85 28.95 11.61
N PHE A 406 3.29 29.67 10.66
CA PHE A 406 2.48 30.86 10.90
C PHE A 406 1.05 30.65 10.39
N GLY A 407 0.08 31.12 11.16
CA GLY A 407 -1.34 31.13 10.81
C GLY A 407 -1.80 32.51 10.33
N ASP A 408 -3.10 32.77 10.44
CA ASP A 408 -3.68 34.06 10.08
C ASP A 408 -3.04 35.21 10.88
N GLY A 409 -2.79 36.34 10.20
CA GLY A 409 -2.16 37.53 10.79
C GLY A 409 -0.71 37.30 11.24
N ASP A 410 0.01 36.38 10.62
CA ASP A 410 1.39 35.99 10.97
C ASP A 410 1.56 35.52 12.42
N ARG A 411 0.48 35.02 13.05
CA ARG A 411 0.57 34.40 14.38
C ARG A 411 1.40 33.13 14.31
N LEU A 412 2.50 33.08 15.06
CA LEU A 412 3.29 31.86 15.23
C LEU A 412 2.45 30.75 15.87
N LEU A 413 2.25 29.66 15.14
CA LEU A 413 1.54 28.46 15.60
C LEU A 413 2.50 27.43 16.17
N TYR A 414 3.70 27.34 15.59
CA TYR A 414 4.71 26.37 15.98
C TYR A 414 6.12 26.88 15.65
N GLU A 415 7.06 26.62 16.56
CA GLU A 415 8.50 26.76 16.33
C GLU A 415 9.22 25.57 16.96
N GLY A 416 10.00 24.84 16.17
CA GLY A 416 10.70 23.65 16.63
C GLY A 416 11.07 22.69 15.51
N PRO A 417 11.59 21.50 15.80
CA PRO A 417 11.93 20.51 14.78
C PRO A 417 10.68 19.97 14.07
N VAL A 418 10.86 19.41 12.88
CA VAL A 418 9.84 18.51 12.31
C VAL A 418 9.89 17.17 13.02
N ILE A 419 8.73 16.53 13.25
CA ILE A 419 8.62 15.23 13.93
C ILE A 419 8.59 14.10 12.93
#